data_AF-A0A258B9L2-F1
#
_entry.id   AF-A0A258B9L2-F1
#
_cell.length_a   1.000
_cell.length_b   1.000
_cell.length_c   1.000
_cell.angle_alpha   90.00
_cell.angle_beta   90.00
_cell.angle_gamma   90.00
#
_symmetry.space_group_name_H-M   'P 1'
#
loop_
_entity.id
_entity.type
_entity.pdbx_description
1 polymer ?
#
loop_
_entity_poly.entity_id
_entity_poly.type
_entity_poly.pdbx_seq_one_letter_code
_entity_poly.pdbx_strand_id
1 'polypeptide(L)'
;MGDIRIQTLVPTGAGSSTQLTPTGAANYANVAEMPDSTATYNASLTVGDKDLYSLSELTASTAVVKAVQVNTHAWKDDAGVASLKTKIKSGTTEVAGATVALPSSNAWHGDIWETDPDTSAAWTPAAVGVLEAGVEVA
;
A
#
# COMPACT_ATOMS: atom_id res chain seq x y z
N MET A 1 23.82 2.47 -17.01
CA MET A 1 22.59 2.17 -16.24
C MET A 1 23.06 1.88 -14.84
N GLY A 2 22.90 2.84 -13.92
CA GLY A 2 23.53 2.79 -12.60
C GLY A 2 22.82 1.81 -11.65
N ASP A 3 23.47 1.52 -10.52
CA ASP A 3 22.94 0.62 -9.51
C ASP A 3 21.66 1.18 -8.89
N ILE A 4 20.57 0.40 -8.97
CA ILE A 4 19.30 0.69 -8.34
C ILE A 4 19.07 -0.37 -7.28
N ARG A 5 18.70 0.07 -6.07
CA ARG A 5 18.35 -0.80 -4.95
C ARG A 5 16.86 -0.65 -4.65
N ILE A 6 16.20 -1.77 -4.41
CA ILE A 6 14.83 -1.81 -3.87
C ILE A 6 14.94 -1.93 -2.35
N GLN A 7 14.19 -1.09 -1.63
CA GLN A 7 14.00 -1.18 -0.18
C GLN A 7 12.52 -1.46 0.07
N THR A 8 12.22 -2.58 0.70
CA THR A 8 10.84 -2.91 1.08
C THR A 8 10.54 -2.28 2.43
N LEU A 9 9.53 -1.42 2.46
CA LEU A 9 8.99 -0.84 3.68
C LEU A 9 7.73 -1.60 4.07
N VAL A 10 7.59 -1.93 5.34
CA VAL A 10 6.43 -2.68 5.86
C VAL A 10 5.55 -1.78 6.73
N PRO A 11 4.24 -2.04 6.82
CA PRO A 11 3.37 -1.37 7.77
C PRO A 11 3.87 -1.47 9.22
N THR A 12 3.94 -0.33 9.91
CA THR A 12 4.37 -0.24 11.31
C THR A 12 3.30 0.35 12.23
N GLY A 13 2.24 0.92 11.66
CA GLY A 13 1.13 1.50 12.40
C GLY A 13 -0.05 1.84 11.50
N ALA A 14 -1.18 2.18 12.13
CA ALA A 14 -2.32 2.73 11.40
C ALA A 14 -1.91 4.06 10.72
N GLY A 15 -2.38 4.24 9.49
CA GLY A 15 -2.33 5.53 8.81
C GLY A 15 -3.60 6.34 9.08
N SER A 16 -3.89 7.28 8.19
CA SER A 16 -5.02 8.20 8.33
C SER A 16 -6.39 7.59 8.02
N SER A 17 -6.44 6.34 7.56
CA SER A 17 -7.69 5.62 7.34
C SER A 17 -7.57 4.15 7.74
N THR A 18 -8.59 3.63 8.41
CA THR A 18 -8.69 2.24 8.86
C THR A 18 -10.15 1.83 8.84
N GLN A 19 -10.61 1.25 7.75
CA GLN A 19 -12.02 0.96 7.48
C GLN A 19 -12.28 -0.52 7.16
N LEU A 20 -11.29 -1.25 6.64
CA LEU A 20 -11.47 -2.68 6.39
C LEU A 20 -11.62 -3.41 7.73
N THR A 21 -12.30 -4.55 7.70
CA THR A 21 -12.48 -5.38 8.88
C THR A 21 -11.28 -6.32 9.04
N PRO A 22 -10.51 -6.23 10.14
CA PRO A 22 -9.40 -7.14 10.38
C PRO A 22 -9.88 -8.51 10.87
N THR A 23 -9.11 -9.57 10.57
CA THR A 23 -9.44 -10.95 10.97
C THR A 23 -8.75 -11.44 12.25
N GLY A 24 -7.76 -10.71 12.77
CA GLY A 24 -7.00 -11.16 13.95
C GLY A 24 -6.43 -10.03 14.81
N ALA A 25 -5.62 -9.16 14.23
CA ALA A 25 -4.97 -8.03 14.92
C ALA A 25 -5.47 -6.68 14.37
N ALA A 26 -4.86 -5.57 14.81
CA ALA A 26 -5.09 -4.28 14.17
C ALA A 26 -4.79 -4.36 12.66
N ASN A 27 -5.48 -3.56 11.85
CA ASN A 27 -5.39 -3.66 10.38
C ASN A 27 -3.96 -3.66 9.86
N TYR A 28 -3.13 -2.72 10.31
CA TYR A 28 -1.73 -2.63 9.88
C TYR A 28 -0.92 -3.88 10.27
N ALA A 29 -1.26 -4.54 11.39
CA ALA A 29 -0.53 -5.69 11.89
C ALA A 29 -0.86 -6.97 11.11
N ASN A 30 -2.04 -7.04 10.47
CA ASN A 30 -2.41 -8.16 9.59
C ASN A 30 -1.74 -8.11 8.21
N VAL A 31 -0.99 -7.04 7.91
CA VAL A 31 -0.30 -6.82 6.64
C VAL A 31 1.16 -6.41 6.84
N ALA A 32 1.70 -6.65 8.03
CA ALA A 32 3.07 -6.29 8.41
C ALA A 32 4.04 -7.49 8.32
N GLU A 33 3.54 -8.67 7.97
CA GLU A 33 4.29 -9.91 7.95
C GLU A 33 5.40 -9.90 6.87
N MET A 34 6.57 -10.39 7.26
CA MET A 34 7.71 -10.58 6.37
C MET A 34 8.41 -11.90 6.76
N PRO A 35 8.30 -12.97 5.94
CA PRO A 35 7.64 -13.06 4.64
C PRO A 35 6.09 -13.00 4.73
N ASP A 36 5.45 -12.70 3.59
CA ASP A 36 3.99 -12.65 3.41
C ASP A 36 3.30 -13.96 3.83
N SER A 37 2.10 -13.84 4.41
CA SER A 37 1.29 -14.95 4.90
C SER A 37 -0.19 -14.61 4.75
N THR A 38 -1.01 -15.59 4.36
CA THR A 38 -2.48 -15.42 4.28
C THR A 38 -3.20 -15.82 5.58
N ALA A 39 -2.46 -16.02 6.67
CA ALA A 39 -3.04 -16.40 7.97
C ALA A 39 -3.85 -15.25 8.61
N THR A 40 -3.52 -14.02 8.25
CA THR A 40 -4.07 -12.76 8.73
C THR A 40 -4.33 -11.87 7.52
N TYR A 41 -5.48 -11.20 7.50
CA TYR A 41 -5.85 -10.30 6.41
C TYR A 41 -6.92 -9.29 6.84
N ASN A 42 -7.08 -8.24 6.03
CA ASN A 42 -8.18 -7.28 6.16
C ASN A 42 -9.16 -7.50 5.00
N ALA A 43 -10.45 -7.44 5.28
CA ALA A 43 -11.50 -7.67 4.30
C ALA A 43 -12.59 -6.61 4.38
N SER A 44 -13.25 -6.32 3.26
CA SER A 44 -14.46 -5.51 3.23
C SER A 44 -15.32 -5.89 2.03
N LEU A 45 -16.63 -5.62 2.15
CA LEU A 45 -17.63 -5.73 1.10
C LEU A 45 -18.14 -4.36 0.66
N THR A 46 -17.67 -3.27 1.29
CA THR A 46 -18.13 -1.91 1.03
C THR A 46 -17.21 -1.22 0.05
N VAL A 47 -17.75 -0.87 -1.12
CA VAL A 47 -17.02 -0.03 -2.10
C VAL A 47 -16.69 1.32 -1.47
N GLY A 48 -15.44 1.74 -1.59
CA GLY A 48 -14.90 2.98 -1.03
C GLY A 48 -14.26 2.83 0.35
N ASP A 49 -14.39 1.67 1.01
CA ASP A 49 -13.60 1.39 2.21
C ASP A 49 -12.11 1.35 1.85
N LYS A 50 -11.31 2.05 2.64
CA LYS A 50 -9.86 2.08 2.47
C LYS A 50 -9.14 1.91 3.80
N ASP A 51 -7.96 1.33 3.68
CA ASP A 51 -6.96 1.33 4.73
C ASP A 51 -5.71 2.03 4.21
N LEU A 52 -5.11 2.85 5.07
CA LEU A 52 -3.78 3.43 4.88
C LEU A 52 -2.92 3.06 6.08
N TYR A 53 -1.64 2.86 5.84
CA TYR A 53 -0.69 2.43 6.84
C TYR A 53 0.54 3.33 6.87
N SER A 54 0.97 3.67 8.08
CA SER A 54 2.31 4.22 8.28
C SER A 54 3.33 3.12 8.03
N LEU A 55 4.43 3.45 7.36
CA LEU A 55 5.44 2.48 6.95
C LEU A 55 6.70 2.54 7.81
N SER A 56 7.55 1.52 7.70
CA SER A 56 8.92 1.57 8.24
C SER A 56 9.75 2.63 7.52
N GLU A 57 10.81 3.08 8.16
CA GLU A 57 11.70 4.10 7.61
C GLU A 57 12.64 3.56 6.52
N LEU A 58 13.02 4.42 5.59
CA LEU A 58 14.13 4.16 4.67
C LEU A 58 15.45 4.03 5.43
N THR A 59 16.40 3.29 4.84
CA THR A 59 17.78 3.27 5.34
C THR A 59 18.33 4.70 5.33
N ALA A 60 18.95 5.15 6.43
CA ALA A 60 19.46 6.51 6.58
C ALA A 60 20.47 6.96 5.49
N SER A 61 21.11 6.03 4.79
CA SER A 61 22.01 6.31 3.66
C SER A 61 21.29 6.58 2.33
N THR A 62 19.96 6.54 2.30
CA THR A 62 19.18 6.76 1.08
C THR A 62 19.19 8.23 0.70
N ALA A 63 19.95 8.59 -0.36
CA ALA A 63 20.05 9.96 -0.84
C ALA A 63 19.06 10.30 -1.97
N VAL A 64 18.69 9.31 -2.79
CA VAL A 64 17.84 9.50 -3.96
C VAL A 64 16.77 8.42 -3.98
N VAL A 65 15.50 8.85 -4.08
CA VAL A 65 14.36 7.96 -4.33
C VAL A 65 13.92 8.18 -5.78
N LYS A 66 13.85 7.09 -6.56
CA LYS A 66 13.47 7.15 -7.98
C LYS A 66 11.97 6.99 -8.19
N ALA A 67 11.35 6.14 -7.38
CA ALA A 67 9.92 5.88 -7.42
C ALA A 67 9.50 5.22 -6.11
N VAL A 68 8.21 5.27 -5.85
CA VAL A 68 7.52 4.49 -4.82
C VAL A 68 6.66 3.46 -5.53
N GLN A 69 6.72 2.20 -5.10
CA GLN A 69 5.86 1.14 -5.60
C GLN A 69 5.07 0.54 -4.45
N VAL A 70 3.75 0.46 -4.58
CA VAL A 70 2.89 -0.24 -3.62
C VAL A 70 2.56 -1.60 -4.19
N ASN A 71 2.77 -2.64 -3.39
CA ASN A 71 2.38 -4.00 -3.72
C ASN A 71 1.34 -4.49 -2.71
N THR A 72 0.26 -5.08 -3.21
CA THR A 72 -0.85 -5.60 -2.43
C THR A 72 -1.09 -7.04 -2.83
N HIS A 73 -1.19 -7.93 -1.85
CA HIS A 73 -1.65 -9.29 -2.03
C HIS A 73 -3.14 -9.37 -1.72
N ALA A 74 -3.96 -9.69 -2.72
CA ALA A 74 -5.42 -9.70 -2.56
C ALA A 74 -6.10 -10.72 -3.48
N TRP A 75 -7.28 -11.15 -3.06
CA TRP A 75 -8.17 -12.04 -3.81
C TRP A 75 -9.61 -11.80 -3.34
N LYS A 76 -10.59 -12.32 -4.09
CA LYS A 76 -11.98 -12.41 -3.63
C LYS A 76 -12.30 -13.85 -3.23
N ASP A 77 -13.12 -14.00 -2.20
CA ASP A 77 -13.58 -15.30 -1.70
C ASP A 77 -15.05 -15.60 -2.07
N ASP A 78 -15.85 -14.58 -2.39
CA ASP A 78 -17.25 -14.74 -2.79
C ASP A 78 -17.46 -14.72 -4.32
N ALA A 79 -18.65 -15.17 -4.73
CA ALA A 79 -19.19 -14.99 -6.06
C ALA A 79 -19.44 -13.50 -6.37
N GLY A 80 -19.43 -13.15 -7.65
CA GLY A 80 -19.56 -11.76 -8.09
C GLY A 80 -18.23 -11.10 -8.43
N VAL A 81 -18.31 -9.80 -8.76
CA VAL A 81 -17.17 -8.98 -9.18
C VAL A 81 -16.73 -8.14 -7.99
N ALA A 82 -15.43 -8.13 -7.72
CA ALA A 82 -14.79 -7.25 -6.76
C ALA A 82 -13.58 -6.60 -7.44
N SER A 83 -13.29 -5.35 -7.12
CA SER A 83 -12.07 -4.69 -7.59
C SER A 83 -11.38 -3.93 -6.46
N LEU A 84 -10.11 -3.62 -6.68
CA LEU A 84 -9.28 -2.87 -5.74
C LEU A 84 -8.51 -1.78 -6.47
N LYS A 85 -8.05 -0.78 -5.71
CA LYS A 85 -7.01 0.16 -6.12
C LYS A 85 -5.96 0.22 -5.03
N THR A 86 -4.68 0.26 -5.42
CA THR A 86 -3.63 0.64 -4.48
C THR A 86 -3.71 2.14 -4.21
N LYS A 87 -3.24 2.56 -3.03
CA LYS A 87 -3.31 3.96 -2.58
C LYS A 87 -1.97 4.38 -2.00
N ILE A 88 -1.61 5.64 -2.26
CA ILE A 88 -0.57 6.33 -1.49
C ILE A 88 -1.11 7.68 -1.02
N LYS A 89 -0.56 8.13 0.11
CA LYS A 89 -0.76 9.49 0.61
C LYS A 89 0.60 10.10 0.96
N SER A 90 0.96 11.13 0.22
CA SER A 90 2.13 11.96 0.48
C SER A 90 1.65 13.31 1.01
N GLY A 91 2.16 13.76 2.16
CA GLY A 91 1.71 15.00 2.78
C GLY A 91 0.20 15.06 2.96
N THR A 92 -0.47 15.93 2.20
CA THR A 92 -1.92 16.09 2.22
C THR A 92 -2.64 15.41 1.05
N THR A 93 -1.88 14.93 0.07
CA THR A 93 -2.40 14.45 -1.19
C THR A 93 -2.51 12.93 -1.19
N GLU A 94 -3.73 12.43 -1.35
CA GLU A 94 -4.03 11.02 -1.52
C GLU A 94 -4.36 10.73 -2.98
N VAL A 95 -3.69 9.74 -3.57
CA VAL A 95 -3.93 9.29 -4.95
C VAL A 95 -4.14 7.78 -5.00
N ALA A 96 -4.88 7.33 -6.02
CA ALA A 96 -5.12 5.92 -6.29
C ALA A 96 -4.39 5.46 -7.55
N GLY A 97 -3.97 4.21 -7.53
CA GLY A 97 -3.47 3.49 -8.70
C GLY A 97 -4.60 3.05 -9.63
N ALA A 98 -4.26 2.16 -10.56
CA ALA A 98 -5.24 1.60 -11.48
C ALA A 98 -6.27 0.74 -10.74
N THR A 99 -7.52 0.73 -11.22
CA THR A 99 -8.53 -0.20 -10.73
C THR A 99 -8.29 -1.58 -11.34
N VAL A 100 -8.16 -2.59 -10.48
CA VAL A 100 -7.90 -3.96 -10.89
C VAL A 100 -8.99 -4.89 -10.37
N ALA A 101 -9.54 -5.71 -11.26
CA ALA A 101 -10.49 -6.76 -10.88
C ALA A 101 -9.78 -7.87 -10.09
N LEU A 102 -10.36 -8.26 -8.97
CA LEU A 102 -9.81 -9.29 -8.10
C LEU A 102 -10.10 -10.70 -8.64
N PRO A 103 -9.07 -11.57 -8.73
CA PRO A 103 -9.27 -12.98 -9.02
C PRO A 103 -9.79 -13.74 -7.80
N SER A 104 -10.37 -14.93 -8.02
CA SER A 104 -10.80 -15.84 -6.95
C SER A 104 -9.65 -16.67 -6.35
N SER A 105 -8.42 -16.20 -6.52
CA SER A 105 -7.20 -16.83 -6.04
C SER A 105 -6.19 -15.74 -5.72
N ASN A 106 -5.34 -15.98 -4.74
CA ASN A 106 -4.21 -15.14 -4.35
C ASN A 106 -3.46 -14.51 -5.54
N ALA A 107 -3.43 -13.18 -5.61
CA ALA A 107 -2.71 -12.45 -6.65
C ALA A 107 -2.05 -11.17 -6.11
N TRP A 108 -0.91 -10.81 -6.69
CA TRP A 108 -0.22 -9.56 -6.40
C TRP A 108 -0.64 -8.48 -7.39
N HIS A 109 -0.95 -7.32 -6.85
CA HIS A 109 -1.30 -6.11 -7.57
C HIS A 109 -0.37 -4.99 -7.14
N GLY A 110 0.02 -4.11 -8.05
CA GLY A 110 0.87 -3.00 -7.68
C GLY A 110 0.93 -1.88 -8.71
N ASP A 111 1.20 -0.69 -8.21
CA ASP A 111 1.33 0.53 -8.98
C ASP A 111 2.60 1.28 -8.56
N ILE A 112 3.16 2.04 -9.50
CA ILE A 112 4.42 2.78 -9.34
C ILE A 112 4.14 4.27 -9.51
N TRP A 113 4.64 5.07 -8.58
CA TRP A 113 4.66 6.52 -8.63
C TRP A 113 6.09 7.03 -8.73
N GLU A 114 6.47 7.51 -9.91
CA GLU A 114 7.80 8.08 -10.17
C GLU A 114 7.96 9.50 -9.59
N THR A 115 6.85 10.20 -9.41
CA THR A 115 6.79 11.56 -8.84
C THR A 115 5.93 11.56 -7.58
N ASP A 116 6.31 12.42 -6.63
CA ASP A 116 5.52 12.69 -5.44
C ASP A 116 4.23 13.44 -5.83
N PRO A 117 3.04 12.87 -5.54
CA PRO A 117 1.77 13.48 -5.93
C PRO A 117 1.47 14.79 -5.19
N ASP A 118 2.05 15.02 -4.00
CA ASP A 118 1.81 16.22 -3.21
C ASP A 118 2.58 17.43 -3.76
N THR A 119 3.79 17.18 -4.28
CA THR A 119 4.70 18.24 -4.75
C THR A 119 4.83 18.29 -6.27
N SER A 120 4.34 17.27 -6.98
CA SER A 120 4.56 17.05 -8.43
C SER A 120 6.06 17.04 -8.81
N ALA A 121 6.93 16.67 -7.87
CA ALA A 121 8.38 16.65 -8.03
C ALA A 121 8.97 15.24 -7.75
N ALA A 122 10.29 15.12 -7.82
CA ALA A 122 10.97 13.87 -7.46
C ALA A 122 10.81 13.58 -5.96
N TRP A 123 10.64 12.29 -5.62
CA TRP A 123 10.54 11.85 -4.23
C TRP A 123 11.78 12.22 -3.41
N THR A 124 11.53 12.71 -2.20
CA THR A 124 12.57 12.91 -1.21
C THR A 124 12.53 11.80 -0.16
N PRO A 125 13.67 11.43 0.47
CA PRO A 125 13.66 10.47 1.57
C PRO A 125 12.72 10.87 2.71
N ALA A 126 12.61 12.18 3.00
CA ALA A 126 11.72 12.69 4.02
C ALA A 126 10.24 12.49 3.66
N ALA A 127 9.85 12.74 2.40
CA ALA A 127 8.49 12.50 1.94
C ALA A 127 8.11 11.01 2.02
N VAL A 128 9.05 10.11 1.71
CA VAL A 128 8.83 8.66 1.85
C VAL A 128 8.77 8.22 3.32
N GLY A 129 9.55 8.83 4.21
CA GLY A 129 9.54 8.50 5.65
C GLY A 129 8.19 8.78 6.33
N VAL A 130 7.40 9.73 5.79
CA VAL A 130 6.04 10.03 6.29
C VAL A 130 4.92 9.58 5.33
N LEU A 131 5.27 8.81 4.31
CA LEU A 131 4.32 8.29 3.34
C LEU A 131 3.40 7.27 4.00
N GLU A 132 2.11 7.39 3.72
CA GLU A 132 1.18 6.30 3.98
C GLU A 132 0.88 5.54 2.68
N ALA A 133 0.79 4.22 2.75
CA ALA A 133 0.39 3.37 1.64
C ALA A 133 -0.71 2.39 2.05
N GLY A 134 -1.51 1.95 1.09
CA GLY A 134 -2.57 0.99 1.37
C GLY A 134 -3.47 0.71 0.18
N VAL A 135 -4.76 0.48 0.45
CA VAL A 135 -5.72 -0.06 -0.52
C VAL A 135 -7.10 0.55 -0.37
N GLU A 136 -7.87 0.55 -1.45
CA GLU A 136 -9.29 0.94 -1.51
C GLU A 136 -10.09 -0.14 -2.26
N VAL A 137 -11.25 -0.52 -1.72
CA VAL A 137 -12.21 -1.38 -2.40
C VAL A 137 -12.95 -0.57 -3.48
N ALA A 138 -13.00 -1.09 -4.71
CA ALA A 138 -13.54 -0.40 -5.88
C ALA A 138 -14.69 -1.15 -6.55
#